data_AF-A0A937U164-F1
#
_entry.id   AF-A0A937U164-F1
#
_cell.length_a   1.000
_cell.length_b   1.000
_cell.length_c   1.000
_cell.angle_alpha   90.00
_cell.angle_beta   90.00
_cell.angle_gamma   90.00
#
_symmetry.space_group_name_H-M   'P 1'
#
loop_
_entity.id
_entity.type
_entity.pdbx_description
1 polymer ?
#
loop_
_entity_poly.entity_id
_entity_poly.type
_entity_poly.pdbx_seq_one_letter_code
_entity_poly.pdbx_strand_id
1 'polypeptide(L)'
;MKKGHHECDAELIGRYFDGEISQEEYDSISRHLKDCPSCQKILQDNQAISTLFRDSLEREVSQASFAALETRVLDRIREKENPWRERLTKLLFSNKLLIPATAVAALILFFAIQRAPTTVPDPSAIIEAFSGEVSSVIIIETPKSRQTIIWYKESS
;
A
#
# COMPACT_ATOMS: atom_id res chain seq x y z
N MET A 1 -66.12 8.30 -43.37
CA MET A 1 -65.01 7.43 -43.83
C MET A 1 -63.83 7.63 -42.89
N LYS A 2 -63.74 6.83 -41.82
CA LYS A 2 -62.61 6.86 -40.87
C LYS A 2 -61.53 5.91 -41.40
N LYS A 3 -60.47 6.44 -42.01
CA LYS A 3 -59.29 5.65 -42.37
C LYS A 3 -58.60 5.23 -41.07
N GLY A 4 -58.35 3.93 -40.92
CA GLY A 4 -57.89 3.30 -39.69
C GLY A 4 -56.56 3.87 -39.20
N HIS A 5 -56.57 4.35 -37.95
CA HIS A 5 -55.39 4.48 -37.12
C HIS A 5 -54.86 3.07 -36.80
N HIS A 6 -53.91 2.57 -37.59
CA HIS A 6 -52.94 1.57 -37.13
C HIS A 6 -51.59 2.31 -37.09
N GLU A 7 -51.49 3.24 -36.14
CA GLU A 7 -50.80 3.09 -34.84
C GLU A 7 -49.40 3.68 -34.98
N CYS A 8 -49.36 5.01 -34.89
CA CYS A 8 -48.15 5.79 -34.66
C CYS A 8 -47.61 5.48 -33.27
N ASP A 9 -47.06 4.29 -33.10
CA ASP A 9 -46.48 3.84 -31.85
C ASP A 9 -45.04 4.39 -31.72
N ALA A 10 -44.86 5.28 -30.74
CA ALA A 10 -43.57 5.90 -30.48
C ALA A 10 -42.50 4.89 -30.03
N GLU A 11 -42.89 3.82 -29.33
CA GLU A 11 -41.97 2.77 -28.90
C GLU A 11 -41.44 2.00 -30.12
N LEU A 12 -42.32 1.67 -31.05
CA LEU A 12 -41.95 0.99 -32.28
C LEU A 12 -41.02 1.84 -33.18
N ILE A 13 -41.23 3.17 -33.23
CA ILE A 13 -40.31 4.09 -33.90
C ILE A 13 -38.95 4.17 -33.18
N GLY A 14 -38.92 4.11 -31.84
CA GLY A 14 -37.69 4.02 -31.06
C GLY A 14 -36.90 2.75 -31.40
N ARG A 15 -37.55 1.59 -31.37
CA ARG A 15 -36.93 0.31 -31.75
C ARG A 15 -36.46 0.30 -33.20
N TYR A 16 -37.20 0.93 -34.12
CA TYR A 16 -36.76 1.15 -35.50
C TYR A 16 -35.47 1.97 -35.57
N PHE A 17 -35.39 3.05 -34.79
CA PHE A 17 -34.21 3.92 -34.72
C PHE A 17 -32.98 3.18 -34.17
N ASP A 18 -33.16 2.34 -33.14
CA ASP A 18 -32.09 1.55 -32.52
C ASP A 18 -31.70 0.29 -33.31
N GLY A 19 -32.47 -0.06 -34.36
CA GLY A 19 -32.25 -1.25 -35.17
C GLY A 19 -32.74 -2.56 -34.53
N GLU A 20 -33.62 -2.48 -33.54
CA GLU A 20 -34.13 -3.59 -32.72
C GLU A 20 -35.47 -4.16 -33.22
N ILE A 21 -35.63 -4.22 -34.55
CA ILE A 21 -36.85 -4.70 -35.21
C ILE A 21 -36.55 -5.80 -36.23
N SER A 22 -37.54 -6.63 -36.50
CA SER A 22 -37.47 -7.63 -37.58
C SER A 22 -37.51 -6.98 -38.96
N GLN A 23 -37.13 -7.75 -39.99
CA GLN A 23 -37.18 -7.28 -41.38
C GLN A 23 -38.61 -6.91 -41.84
N GLU A 24 -39.61 -7.69 -41.40
CA GLU A 24 -41.02 -7.44 -41.74
C GLU A 24 -41.53 -6.13 -41.12
N GLU A 25 -41.17 -5.86 -39.87
CA GLU A 25 -41.46 -4.61 -39.18
C GLU A 25 -40.73 -3.43 -39.83
N TYR A 26 -39.47 -3.61 -40.23
CA TYR A 26 -38.68 -2.58 -40.90
C TYR A 26 -39.35 -2.11 -42.19
N ASP A 27 -39.81 -3.04 -43.04
CA ASP A 27 -40.47 -2.71 -44.30
C ASP A 27 -41.83 -2.05 -44.07
N SER A 28 -42.54 -2.42 -43.00
CA SER A 28 -43.80 -1.81 -42.59
C SER A 28 -43.62 -0.37 -42.11
N ILE A 29 -42.68 -0.15 -41.18
CA ILE A 29 -42.38 1.15 -40.59
C ILE A 29 -41.78 2.08 -41.65
N SER A 30 -40.88 1.58 -42.50
CA SER A 30 -40.29 2.36 -43.59
C SER A 30 -41.33 2.85 -44.59
N ARG A 31 -42.40 2.07 -44.83
CA ARG A 31 -43.56 2.55 -45.62
C ARG A 31 -44.36 3.59 -44.86
N HIS A 32 -44.68 3.33 -43.58
CA HIS A 32 -45.43 4.28 -42.74
C HIS A 32 -44.74 5.64 -42.64
N LEU A 33 -43.41 5.65 -42.47
CA LEU A 33 -42.60 6.86 -42.38
C LEU A 33 -42.62 7.71 -43.65
N LYS A 34 -42.97 7.18 -44.83
CA LYS A 34 -43.10 7.99 -46.06
C LYS A 34 -44.34 8.89 -46.03
N ASP A 35 -45.41 8.42 -45.39
CA ASP A 35 -46.74 9.03 -45.47
C ASP A 35 -47.20 9.68 -44.16
N CYS A 36 -46.43 9.53 -43.07
CA CYS A 36 -46.80 9.97 -41.74
C CYS A 36 -45.85 11.04 -41.15
N PRO A 37 -46.21 12.34 -41.22
CA PRO A 37 -45.38 13.43 -40.68
C PRO A 37 -45.14 13.36 -39.17
N SER A 38 -46.08 12.84 -38.38
CA SER A 38 -45.91 12.74 -36.93
C SER A 38 -44.81 11.74 -36.55
N CYS A 39 -44.75 10.59 -37.22
CA CYS A 39 -43.71 9.60 -36.99
C CYS A 39 -42.35 10.03 -37.52
N GLN A 40 -42.32 10.77 -38.65
CA GLN A 40 -41.08 11.41 -39.12
C GLN A 40 -40.53 12.38 -38.07
N LYS A 41 -41.40 13.17 -37.44
CA LYS A 41 -40.99 14.11 -36.39
C LYS A 41 -40.40 13.37 -35.18
N ILE A 42 -41.04 12.30 -34.70
CA ILE A 42 -40.51 11.49 -33.59
C ILE A 42 -39.12 10.93 -33.93
N LEU A 43 -38.94 10.42 -35.15
CA LEU A 43 -37.64 9.91 -35.59
C LEU A 43 -36.57 11.03 -35.65
N GLN A 44 -36.94 12.22 -36.13
CA GLN A 44 -36.06 13.38 -36.16
C GLN A 44 -35.68 13.86 -34.74
N ASP A 45 -36.63 13.85 -33.81
CA ASP A 45 -36.39 14.22 -32.42
C ASP A 45 -35.39 13.24 -31.76
N ASN A 46 -35.56 11.92 -32.00
CA ASN A 46 -34.61 10.90 -31.53
C ASN A 46 -33.21 11.09 -32.13
N GLN A 47 -33.13 11.36 -33.44
CA GLN A 47 -31.88 11.67 -34.13
C GLN A 47 -31.19 12.91 -33.55
N ALA A 48 -31.95 13.97 -33.27
CA ALA A 48 -31.44 15.21 -32.71
C ALA A 48 -30.85 14.98 -31.31
N ILE A 49 -31.57 14.25 -30.44
CA ILE A 49 -31.10 13.91 -29.09
C ILE A 49 -29.81 13.05 -29.17
N SER A 50 -29.80 12.03 -30.02
CA SER A 50 -28.64 11.14 -30.20
C SER A 50 -27.41 11.91 -30.68
N THR A 51 -27.61 12.85 -31.62
CA THR A 51 -26.53 13.71 -32.14
C THR A 51 -26.00 14.63 -31.05
N LEU A 52 -26.87 15.32 -30.30
CA LEU A 52 -26.45 16.18 -29.19
C LEU A 52 -25.67 15.41 -28.12
N PHE A 53 -26.10 14.20 -27.80
CA PHE A 53 -25.41 13.35 -26.85
C PHE A 53 -24.03 12.91 -27.35
N ARG A 54 -23.95 12.47 -28.62
CA ARG A 54 -22.68 12.11 -29.26
C ARG A 54 -21.71 13.29 -29.31
N ASP A 55 -22.17 14.46 -29.73
CA ASP A 55 -21.34 15.67 -29.82
C ASP A 55 -20.84 16.13 -28.44
N SER A 56 -21.67 15.97 -27.41
CA SER A 56 -21.26 16.23 -26.03
C SER A 56 -20.20 15.22 -25.57
N LEU A 57 -20.44 13.93 -25.80
CA LEU A 57 -19.51 12.87 -25.44
C LEU A 57 -18.17 13.01 -26.17
N GLU A 58 -18.17 13.29 -27.46
CA GLU A 58 -16.96 13.42 -28.26
C GLU A 58 -16.09 14.58 -27.78
N ARG A 59 -16.71 15.71 -27.41
CA ARG A 59 -15.99 16.83 -26.78
C ARG A 59 -15.34 16.44 -25.46
N GLU A 60 -16.05 15.74 -24.58
CA GLU A 60 -15.50 15.29 -23.29
C GLU A 60 -14.43 14.20 -23.47
N VAL A 61 -14.66 13.23 -24.36
CA VAL A 61 -13.74 12.15 -24.71
C VAL A 61 -12.44 12.70 -25.30
N SER A 62 -12.51 13.75 -26.12
CA SER A 62 -11.32 14.40 -26.68
C SER A 62 -10.44 15.07 -25.62
N GLN A 63 -11.02 15.46 -24.49
CA GLN A 63 -10.32 16.05 -23.35
C GLN A 63 -9.89 15.01 -22.31
N ALA A 64 -10.50 13.82 -22.34
CA ALA A 64 -10.21 12.74 -21.40
C ALA A 64 -8.90 12.02 -21.74
N SER A 65 -8.02 11.88 -20.76
CA SER A 65 -6.80 11.07 -20.91
C SER A 65 -7.09 9.59 -20.65
N PHE A 66 -7.31 8.80 -21.71
CA PHE A 66 -7.46 7.34 -21.59
C PHE A 66 -6.23 6.65 -20.99
N ALA A 67 -5.03 7.24 -21.16
CA ALA A 67 -3.81 6.73 -20.54
C ALA A 67 -3.87 6.70 -19.00
N ALA A 68 -4.51 7.71 -18.37
CA ALA A 68 -4.66 7.75 -16.92
C ALA A 68 -5.68 6.70 -16.45
N LEU A 69 -6.73 6.46 -17.23
CA LEU A 69 -7.71 5.41 -16.95
C LEU A 69 -7.07 4.03 -17.07
N GLU A 70 -6.34 3.78 -18.15
CA GLU A 70 -5.62 2.53 -18.39
C GLU A 70 -4.64 2.23 -17.25
N THR A 71 -3.83 3.22 -16.85
CA THR A 71 -2.90 3.08 -15.73
C THR A 71 -3.63 2.70 -14.44
N ARG A 72 -4.73 3.39 -14.11
CA ARG A 72 -5.54 3.06 -12.91
C ARG A 72 -6.13 1.66 -12.95
N VAL A 73 -6.63 1.22 -14.10
CA VAL A 73 -7.20 -0.12 -14.27
C VAL A 73 -6.12 -1.18 -14.11
N LEU A 74 -4.96 -1.02 -14.76
CA LEU A 74 -3.84 -1.94 -14.67
C LEU A 74 -3.27 -2.02 -13.26
N ASP A 75 -3.11 -0.88 -12.59
CA ASP A 75 -2.65 -0.85 -11.20
C ASP A 75 -3.63 -1.59 -10.28
N ARG A 76 -4.93 -1.41 -10.50
CA ARG A 76 -5.95 -2.09 -9.69
C ARG A 76 -5.96 -3.60 -9.88
N ILE A 77 -5.73 -4.07 -11.10
CA ILE A 77 -5.58 -5.51 -11.39
C ILE A 77 -4.32 -6.06 -10.70
N ARG A 78 -3.18 -5.37 -10.83
CA ARG A 78 -1.90 -5.78 -10.20
C ARG A 78 -1.96 -5.84 -8.68
N GLU A 79 -2.63 -4.89 -8.03
CA GLU A 79 -2.83 -4.92 -6.57
C GLU A 79 -3.60 -6.17 -6.12
N LYS A 80 -4.63 -6.55 -6.88
CA LYS A 80 -5.46 -7.73 -6.58
C LYS A 80 -4.70 -9.04 -6.82
N GLU A 81 -3.76 -9.03 -7.75
CA GLU A 81 -2.93 -10.19 -8.11
C GLU A 81 -1.61 -10.28 -7.33
N ASN A 82 -1.50 -9.70 -6.13
CA ASN A 82 -0.28 -9.82 -5.33
C ASN A 82 -0.36 -10.95 -4.28
N PRO A 83 -0.13 -12.23 -4.66
CA PRO A 83 -0.19 -13.37 -3.75
C PRO A 83 0.97 -13.38 -2.76
N TRP A 84 2.07 -12.63 -3.01
CA TRP A 84 3.20 -12.63 -2.10
C TRP A 84 2.89 -11.87 -0.81
N ARG A 85 2.11 -10.77 -0.89
CA ARG A 85 1.67 -10.05 0.32
C ARG A 85 0.76 -10.91 1.20
N GLU A 86 -0.19 -11.64 0.61
CA GLU A 86 -1.04 -12.57 1.36
C GLU A 86 -0.27 -13.77 1.92
N ARG A 87 0.72 -14.29 1.19
CA ARG A 87 1.57 -15.38 1.68
C ARG A 87 2.49 -14.91 2.80
N LEU A 88 3.06 -13.70 2.70
CA LEU A 88 3.96 -13.15 3.70
C LEU A 88 3.21 -12.80 4.99
N THR A 89 2.02 -12.20 4.90
CA THR A 89 1.20 -11.95 6.09
C THR A 89 0.76 -13.26 6.74
N LYS A 90 0.35 -14.27 5.96
CA LYS A 90 0.04 -15.60 6.50
C LYS A 90 1.25 -16.27 7.15
N LEU A 91 2.46 -16.10 6.62
CA LEU A 91 3.68 -16.65 7.22
C LEU A 91 4.07 -15.92 8.51
N LEU A 92 4.05 -14.59 8.51
CA LEU A 92 4.41 -13.76 9.68
C LEU A 92 3.42 -13.90 10.83
N PHE A 93 2.12 -14.01 10.53
CA PHE A 93 1.06 -14.20 11.53
C PHE A 93 0.69 -15.68 11.76
N SER A 94 1.50 -16.61 11.25
CA SER A 94 1.35 -18.02 11.59
C SER A 94 1.89 -18.26 12.99
N ASN A 95 1.01 -18.60 13.94
CA ASN A 95 1.40 -19.01 15.31
C ASN A 95 2.41 -20.18 15.34
N LYS A 96 2.59 -20.90 14.22
CA LYS A 96 3.62 -21.94 14.07
C LYS A 96 5.05 -21.38 14.05
N LEU A 97 5.25 -20.13 13.66
CA LEU A 97 6.57 -19.48 13.56
C LEU A 97 6.82 -18.45 14.68
N LEU A 98 5.77 -17.85 15.24
CA LEU A 98 5.90 -16.89 16.35
C LEU A 98 6.40 -17.55 17.65
N ILE A 99 5.95 -18.78 17.94
CA ILE A 99 6.38 -19.53 19.12
C ILE A 99 7.88 -19.88 19.07
N PRO A 100 8.41 -20.49 17.98
CA PRO A 100 9.84 -20.80 17.93
C PRO A 100 10.72 -19.54 17.83
N ALA A 101 10.27 -18.47 17.16
CA ALA A 101 11.06 -17.23 17.04
C ALA A 101 11.27 -16.53 18.40
N THR A 102 10.23 -16.47 19.23
CA THR A 102 10.34 -15.88 20.58
C THR A 102 11.25 -16.71 21.49
N ALA A 103 11.18 -18.04 21.41
CA ALA A 103 12.07 -18.93 22.17
C ALA A 103 13.55 -18.76 21.77
N VAL A 104 13.87 -18.66 20.48
CA VAL A 104 15.24 -18.43 20.01
C VAL A 104 15.76 -17.05 20.45
N ALA A 105 14.95 -15.99 20.31
CA ALA A 105 15.33 -14.65 20.77
C ALA A 105 15.58 -14.61 22.28
N ALA A 106 14.73 -15.28 23.08
CA ALA A 106 14.90 -15.40 24.52
C ALA A 106 16.19 -16.15 24.89
N LEU A 107 16.52 -17.24 24.17
CA LEU A 107 17.78 -17.96 24.38
C LEU A 107 18.99 -17.09 24.04
N ILE A 108 18.97 -16.38 22.90
CA ILE A 108 20.05 -15.46 22.52
C ILE A 108 20.25 -14.38 23.58
N LEU A 109 19.16 -13.77 24.05
CA LEU A 109 19.21 -12.74 25.09
C LEU A 109 19.76 -13.31 26.41
N PHE A 110 19.31 -14.49 26.80
CA PHE A 110 19.79 -15.18 28.00
C PHE A 110 21.31 -15.41 27.94
N PHE A 111 21.83 -15.94 26.82
CA PHE A 111 23.26 -16.15 26.65
C PHE A 111 24.07 -14.84 26.56
N ALA A 112 23.50 -13.78 26.00
CA ALA A 112 24.14 -12.47 25.95
C ALA A 112 24.33 -11.87 27.36
N ILE A 113 23.33 -12.00 28.23
CA ILE A 113 23.39 -11.53 29.62
C ILE A 113 24.44 -12.31 30.42
N GLN A 114 24.50 -13.64 30.26
CA GLN A 114 25.46 -14.49 30.98
C GLN A 114 26.91 -14.24 30.56
N ARG A 115 27.15 -13.66 29.38
CA ARG A 115 28.48 -13.31 28.88
C ARG A 115 28.84 -11.84 29.13
N ALA A 116 27.98 -11.07 29.80
CA ALA A 116 28.31 -9.69 30.13
C ALA A 116 29.59 -9.67 30.98
N PRO A 117 30.67 -9.01 30.52
CA PRO A 117 31.92 -8.95 31.28
C PRO A 117 31.65 -8.25 32.61
N THR A 118 32.02 -8.91 33.72
CA THR A 118 32.02 -8.26 35.03
C THR A 118 33.10 -7.18 35.00
N THR A 119 32.69 -5.93 35.19
CA THR A 119 33.63 -4.83 35.38
C THR A 119 34.40 -5.10 36.66
N VAL A 120 35.65 -5.55 36.54
CA VAL A 120 36.53 -5.69 37.70
C VAL A 120 36.69 -4.29 38.30
N PRO A 121 36.36 -4.08 39.59
CA PRO A 121 36.52 -2.77 40.21
C PRO A 121 37.99 -2.38 40.19
N ASP A 122 38.28 -1.16 39.71
CA ASP A 122 39.63 -0.59 39.73
C ASP A 122 40.22 -0.65 41.15
N PRO A 123 41.50 -1.02 41.30
CA PRO A 123 42.15 -1.11 42.60
C PRO A 123 42.11 0.24 43.32
N SER A 124 41.71 0.23 44.59
CA SER A 124 41.56 1.45 45.40
C SER A 124 42.88 2.13 45.73
N ALA A 125 44.00 1.42 45.63
CA ALA A 125 45.34 1.94 45.86
C ALA A 125 46.40 1.17 45.06
N ILE A 126 47.44 1.88 44.62
CA ILE A 126 48.67 1.34 44.03
C ILE A 126 49.74 1.37 45.13
N ILE A 127 50.42 0.25 45.35
CA ILE A 127 51.44 0.12 46.40
C ILE A 127 52.78 -0.15 45.72
N GLU A 128 53.74 0.74 45.94
CA GLU A 128 55.14 0.53 45.58
C GLU A 128 55.97 0.39 46.86
N ALA A 129 56.77 -0.67 46.97
CA ALA A 129 57.61 -0.92 48.14
C ALA A 129 59.07 -1.07 47.70
N PHE A 130 59.94 -0.28 48.29
CA PHE A 130 61.38 -0.32 48.07
C PHE A 130 62.07 -0.63 49.39
N SER A 131 62.85 -1.70 49.43
CA SER A 131 63.62 -2.12 50.61
C SER A 131 65.11 -2.06 50.28
N GLY A 132 65.87 -1.25 51.01
CA GLY A 132 67.34 -1.22 50.99
C GLY A 132 67.93 -1.84 52.26
N GLU A 133 69.25 -2.04 52.27
CA GLU A 133 69.96 -2.67 53.41
C GLU A 133 69.83 -1.90 54.73
N VAL A 134 69.51 -0.60 54.69
CA VAL A 134 69.47 0.31 55.85
C VAL A 134 68.06 0.91 56.08
N SER A 135 67.16 0.83 55.10
CA SER A 135 65.84 1.47 55.18
C SER A 135 64.80 0.82 54.27
N SER A 136 63.53 0.81 54.67
CA SER A 136 62.40 0.46 53.81
C SER A 136 61.43 1.63 53.63
N VAL A 137 60.93 1.78 52.40
CA VAL A 137 59.97 2.80 51.98
C VAL A 137 58.77 2.13 51.32
N ILE A 138 57.57 2.47 51.76
CA ILE A 138 56.31 2.08 51.12
C ILE A 138 55.60 3.34 50.65
N ILE A 139 55.25 3.39 49.37
CA ILE A 139 54.48 4.45 48.74
C ILE A 139 53.10 3.88 48.40
N ILE A 140 52.06 4.48 48.96
CA ILE A 140 50.67 4.11 48.69
C ILE A 140 50.01 5.28 47.98
N GLU A 141 49.58 5.08 46.74
CA GLU A 141 48.89 6.07 45.94
C GLU A 141 47.44 5.68 45.69
N THR A 142 46.53 6.61 45.93
CA THR A 142 45.10 6.42 45.65
C THR A 142 44.77 7.00 44.27
N PRO A 143 44.36 6.20 43.27
CA PRO A 143 44.16 6.70 41.90
C PRO A 143 43.10 7.80 41.80
N LYS A 144 42.05 7.73 42.63
CA LYS A 144 40.90 8.64 42.59
C LYS A 144 41.16 9.98 43.27
N SER A 145 41.79 9.98 44.44
CA SER A 145 42.05 11.20 45.24
C SER A 145 43.46 11.74 45.09
N ARG A 146 44.36 11.02 44.40
CA ARG A 146 45.79 11.34 44.25
C ARG A 146 46.48 11.66 45.58
N GLN A 147 46.03 11.01 46.64
CA GLN A 147 46.70 11.08 47.93
C GLN A 147 47.84 10.06 47.93
N THR A 148 49.03 10.53 48.26
CA THR A 148 50.24 9.73 48.39
C THR A 148 50.63 9.65 49.85
N ILE A 149 50.67 8.44 50.40
CA ILE A 149 51.16 8.15 51.76
C ILE A 149 52.53 7.52 51.61
N ILE A 150 53.53 8.11 52.25
CA ILE A 150 54.90 7.59 52.28
C ILE A 150 55.18 7.10 53.69
N TRP A 151 55.46 5.81 53.83
CA TRP A 151 55.87 5.20 55.08
C TRP A 151 57.34 4.83 55.01
N TYR A 152 58.15 5.40 55.91
CA TYR A 152 59.58 5.14 56.02
C TYR A 152 59.90 4.45 57.35
N LYS A 153 60.76 3.44 57.30
CA LYS A 153 61.32 2.78 58.47
C LYS A 153 62.83 2.60 58.31
N GLU A 154 63.57 3.04 59.34
CA GLU A 154 65.02 2.85 59.46
C GLU A 154 65.30 1.66 60.37
N SER A 155 66.27 0.82 60.00
CA SER A 155 66.74 -0.27 60.86
C SER A 155 67.86 0.23 61.77
N SER A 156 67.54 0.47 63.04
CA SER A 156 68.50 0.77 64.11
C SER A 156 69.26 -0.48 64.57
#